data_AF-A0A979GZM5-F1
#
_entry.id   AF-A0A979GZM5-F1
#
_cell.length_a   1.000
_cell.length_b   1.000
_cell.length_c   1.000
_cell.angle_alpha   90.00
_cell.angle_beta   90.00
_cell.angle_gamma   90.00
#
_symmetry.space_group_name_H-M   'P 1'
#
loop_
_entity.id
_entity.type
_entity.pdbx_description
1 polymer ?
#
loop_
_entity_poly.entity_id
_entity_poly.type
_entity_poly.pdbx_seq_one_letter_code
_entity_poly.pdbx_strand_id
1 'polypeptide(L)'
;MKLLTSPFQGLKWLAPLLADDGSLHIPPQDLIQHKGISSWEVKVIVTRIDFLADQVTGTAIHQLTIDPARPFSGTEVPINITGEGTLLVTMQITAMSEDRPYCNRQYLAADIIAVVPPGVQNKVHNITHPAAPTIQHLSVGGGYTPIRQLVVQRE
;
A
#
# COMPACT_ATOMS: atom_id res chain seq x y z
N MET A 1 -3.36 -23.37 -4.01
CA MET A 1 -3.64 -22.30 -3.04
C MET A 1 -4.99 -22.60 -2.40
N LYS A 2 -5.00 -23.22 -1.20
CA LYS A 2 -6.25 -23.54 -0.50
C LYS A 2 -6.74 -22.24 0.15
N LEU A 3 -7.83 -21.69 -0.36
CA LEU A 3 -8.60 -20.67 0.35
C LEU A 3 -8.96 -21.25 1.72
N LEU A 4 -8.66 -20.50 2.78
CA LEU A 4 -9.01 -20.87 4.15
C LEU A 4 -10.51 -21.16 4.20
N THR A 5 -10.87 -22.44 4.31
CA THR A 5 -12.23 -22.84 4.65
C THR A 5 -12.53 -22.29 6.04
N SER A 6 -13.37 -21.26 6.08
CA SER A 6 -13.87 -20.64 7.30
C SER A 6 -14.35 -21.71 8.29
N PRO A 7 -13.91 -21.70 9.55
CA PRO A 7 -14.43 -22.59 10.58
C PRO A 7 -15.88 -22.27 10.99
N PHE A 8 -16.51 -21.29 10.33
CA PHE A 8 -17.83 -20.77 10.67
C PHE A 8 -18.84 -21.11 9.55
N GLN A 9 -19.28 -22.37 9.50
CA GLN A 9 -20.32 -22.80 8.55
C GLN A 9 -21.62 -22.00 8.79
N GLY A 10 -22.08 -21.26 7.77
CA GLY A 10 -23.38 -20.57 7.76
C GLY A 10 -23.33 -19.05 7.88
N LEU A 11 -22.20 -18.45 8.23
CA LEU A 11 -22.04 -16.99 8.29
C LEU A 11 -21.44 -16.46 6.99
N LYS A 12 -22.09 -15.46 6.38
CA LYS A 12 -21.55 -14.73 5.23
C LYS A 12 -20.38 -13.88 5.71
N TRP A 13 -19.17 -14.41 5.58
CA TRP A 13 -17.94 -13.66 5.83
C TRP A 13 -17.76 -12.56 4.78
N LEU A 14 -17.49 -11.34 5.24
CA LEU A 14 -17.13 -10.21 4.40
C LEU A 14 -15.64 -9.91 4.62
N ALA A 15 -14.85 -9.99 3.55
CA ALA A 15 -13.41 -9.80 3.64
C ALA A 15 -13.04 -8.31 3.81
N PRO A 16 -12.01 -7.99 4.60
CA PRO A 16 -11.41 -6.66 4.59
C PRO A 16 -10.88 -6.31 3.19
N LEU A 17 -10.94 -5.04 2.83
CA LEU A 17 -10.54 -4.55 1.51
C LEU A 17 -9.76 -3.24 1.64
N LEU A 18 -8.61 -3.16 0.97
CA LEU A 18 -7.93 -1.90 0.75
C LEU A 18 -8.66 -1.12 -0.36
N ALA A 19 -9.23 0.03 -0.01
CA ALA A 19 -9.93 0.90 -0.93
C ALA A 19 -8.96 1.81 -1.73
N ASP A 20 -9.43 2.36 -2.83
CA ASP A 20 -8.64 3.19 -3.76
C ASP A 20 -8.18 4.52 -3.14
N ASP A 21 -8.88 4.98 -2.10
CA ASP A 21 -8.51 6.15 -1.30
C ASP A 21 -7.36 5.87 -0.31
N GLY A 22 -6.89 4.63 -0.23
CA GLY A 22 -5.81 4.21 0.65
C GLY A 22 -6.28 3.86 2.06
N SER A 23 -7.57 3.67 2.31
CA SER A 23 -8.05 3.18 3.59
C SER A 23 -8.29 1.67 3.57
N LEU A 24 -8.03 1.00 4.69
CA LEU A 24 -8.46 -0.38 4.88
C LEU A 24 -9.88 -0.39 5.45
N HIS A 25 -10.83 -0.85 4.64
CA HIS A 25 -12.20 -1.06 5.07
C HIS A 25 -12.37 -2.46 5.66
N ILE A 26 -12.74 -2.51 6.93
CA ILE A 26 -13.13 -3.75 7.61
C ILE A 26 -14.66 -3.74 7.71
N PRO A 27 -15.36 -4.64 6.99
CA PRO A 27 -16.80 -4.58 6.90
C PRO A 27 -17.50 -4.95 8.22
N PRO A 28 -18.76 -4.52 8.42
CA PRO A 28 -19.59 -5.01 9.50
C PRO A 28 -19.73 -6.54 9.44
N GLN A 29 -19.64 -7.20 10.59
CA GLN A 29 -19.80 -8.65 10.68
C GLN A 29 -20.18 -9.10 12.09
N ASP A 30 -20.90 -10.21 12.18
CA ASP A 30 -21.22 -10.84 13.45
C ASP A 30 -19.99 -11.58 13.99
N LEU A 31 -19.63 -11.29 15.24
CA LEU A 31 -18.54 -11.95 15.93
C LEU A 31 -19.09 -12.99 16.89
N ILE A 32 -18.53 -14.20 16.84
CA ILE A 32 -18.92 -15.25 17.77
C ILE A 32 -18.34 -14.94 19.14
N GLN A 33 -19.23 -14.88 20.13
CA GLN A 33 -18.83 -14.75 21.52
C GLN A 33 -18.39 -16.13 22.05
N HIS A 34 -17.13 -16.24 22.44
CA HIS A 34 -16.62 -17.43 23.12
C HIS A 34 -16.44 -17.15 24.61
N LYS A 35 -16.73 -18.15 25.45
CA LYS A 35 -16.54 -18.06 26.90
C LYS A 35 -15.08 -17.76 27.24
N GLY A 36 -14.85 -16.71 28.02
CA GLY A 36 -13.52 -16.29 28.47
C GLY A 36 -12.78 -15.33 27.52
N ILE A 37 -13.37 -14.99 26.37
CA ILE A 37 -12.89 -13.92 25.49
C ILE A 37 -13.65 -12.64 25.86
N SER A 38 -12.93 -11.62 26.33
CA SER A 38 -13.48 -10.29 26.67
C SER A 38 -13.48 -9.33 25.48
N SER A 39 -12.51 -9.47 24.60
CA SER A 39 -12.38 -8.61 23.40
C SER A 39 -11.56 -9.29 22.31
N TRP A 40 -11.62 -8.73 21.10
CA TRP A 40 -10.74 -9.07 19.99
C TRP A 40 -9.81 -7.89 19.72
N GLU A 41 -8.51 -8.11 19.84
CA GLU A 41 -7.50 -7.14 19.40
C GLU A 41 -7.22 -7.37 17.91
N VAL A 42 -7.42 -6.35 17.08
CA VAL A 42 -7.03 -6.36 15.68
C VAL A 42 -5.86 -5.40 15.49
N LYS A 43 -4.79 -5.92 14.90
CA LYS A 43 -3.59 -5.16 14.52
C LYS A 43 -3.50 -5.14 13.01
N VAL A 44 -3.59 -3.96 12.42
CA VAL A 44 -3.28 -3.71 11.02
C VAL A 44 -1.83 -3.27 10.96
N ILE A 45 -0.97 -4.12 10.38
CA ILE A 45 0.45 -3.86 10.23
C ILE A 45 0.68 -3.55 8.75
N VAL A 46 1.16 -2.34 8.52
CA VAL A 46 1.46 -1.80 7.20
C VAL A 46 2.97 -1.69 7.07
N THR A 47 3.52 -2.24 6.00
CA THR A 47 4.95 -2.23 5.74
C THR A 47 5.23 -1.78 4.31
N ARG A 48 6.24 -0.94 4.12
CA ARG A 48 6.82 -0.64 2.80
C ARG A 48 8.15 -1.37 2.68
N ILE A 49 8.31 -2.13 1.58
CA ILE A 49 9.52 -2.93 1.33
C ILE A 49 10.11 -2.50 -0.01
N ASP A 50 11.33 -2.00 0.02
CA ASP A 50 12.16 -1.84 -1.17
C ASP A 50 12.94 -3.14 -1.41
N PHE A 51 12.48 -3.92 -2.38
CA PHE A 51 13.11 -5.18 -2.76
C PHE A 51 14.43 -5.00 -3.53
N LEU A 52 14.71 -3.80 -4.08
CA LEU A 52 15.97 -3.53 -4.76
C LEU A 52 17.08 -3.24 -3.74
N ALA A 53 16.73 -2.50 -2.68
CA ALA A 53 17.63 -2.20 -1.58
C ALA A 53 17.64 -3.27 -0.47
N ASP A 54 16.78 -4.29 -0.58
CA ASP A 54 16.56 -5.34 0.44
C ASP A 54 16.28 -4.74 1.83
N GLN A 55 15.39 -3.74 1.88
CA GLN A 55 15.13 -2.97 3.10
C GLN A 55 13.63 -2.67 3.30
N VAL A 56 13.21 -2.68 4.57
CA VAL A 56 11.93 -2.11 5.00
C VAL A 56 12.09 -0.59 5.10
N THR A 57 11.38 0.15 4.26
CA THR A 57 11.44 1.62 4.17
C THR A 57 10.43 2.32 5.07
N GLY A 58 9.44 1.58 5.58
CA GLY A 58 8.46 2.10 6.53
C GLY A 58 7.66 0.99 7.20
N THR A 59 7.26 1.20 8.45
CA THR A 59 6.26 0.36 9.13
C THR A 59 5.32 1.22 9.97
N ALA A 60 4.02 0.91 9.92
CA ALA A 60 3.00 1.50 10.78
C ALA A 60 2.09 0.39 11.33
N ILE A 61 1.64 0.56 12.57
CA ILE A 61 0.73 -0.39 13.23
C ILE A 61 -0.48 0.39 13.74
N HIS A 62 -1.67 -0.03 13.30
CA HIS A 62 -2.93 0.44 13.84
C HIS A 62 -3.54 -0.67 14.68
N GLN A 63 -3.87 -0.36 15.93
CA GLN A 63 -4.49 -1.29 16.85
C GLN A 63 -5.92 -0.84 17.16
N LEU A 64 -6.85 -1.79 17.13
CA LEU A 64 -8.24 -1.59 17.51
C LEU A 64 -8.71 -2.75 18.37
N THR A 65 -9.64 -2.47 19.27
CA THR A 65 -10.24 -3.46 20.17
C THR A 65 -11.73 -3.57 19.86
N ILE A 66 -12.20 -4.78 19.60
CA ILE A 66 -13.61 -5.05 19.32
C ILE A 66 -14.23 -5.77 20.52
N ASP A 67 -15.35 -5.23 21.00
CA ASP A 67 -16.18 -5.84 22.03
C ASP A 67 -17.12 -6.88 21.39
N PRO A 68 -16.93 -8.20 21.62
CA PRO A 68 -17.79 -9.24 21.07
C PRO A 68 -19.20 -9.24 21.68
N ALA A 69 -19.46 -8.49 22.75
CA ALA A 69 -20.81 -8.33 23.30
C ALA A 69 -21.67 -7.35 22.49
N ARG A 70 -21.08 -6.67 21.49
CA ARG A 70 -21.78 -5.72 20.62
C ARG A 70 -21.63 -6.13 19.15
N PRO A 71 -22.65 -5.88 18.30
CA PRO A 71 -22.49 -6.02 16.87
C PRO A 71 -21.34 -5.13 16.37
N PHE A 72 -20.46 -5.68 15.54
CA PHE A 72 -19.39 -4.91 14.94
C PHE A 72 -19.89 -4.24 13.66
N SER A 73 -20.01 -2.91 13.69
CA SER A 73 -20.52 -2.09 12.59
C SER A 73 -19.51 -1.81 11.47
N GLY A 74 -18.37 -2.50 11.46
CA GLY A 74 -17.27 -2.20 10.57
C GLY A 74 -16.42 -1.03 11.04
N THR A 75 -15.29 -0.83 10.38
CA THR A 75 -14.41 0.32 10.63
C THR A 75 -13.54 0.60 9.42
N GLU A 76 -12.98 1.80 9.40
CA GLU A 76 -12.06 2.27 8.36
C GLU A 76 -10.74 2.65 9.03
N VAL A 77 -9.65 2.08 8.54
CA VAL A 77 -8.31 2.34 9.05
C VAL A 77 -7.52 3.10 7.97
N PRO A 78 -7.21 4.39 8.17
CA PRO A 78 -6.46 5.15 7.19
C PRO A 78 -5.01 4.64 7.14
N ILE A 79 -4.55 4.21 5.95
CA ILE A 79 -3.18 3.73 5.77
C ILE A 79 -2.30 4.89 5.30
N ASN A 80 -1.70 5.58 6.26
CA ASN A 80 -0.81 6.70 6.02
C ASN A 80 0.64 6.29 6.27
N ILE A 81 1.28 5.70 5.25
CA ILE A 81 2.70 5.38 5.31
C ILE A 81 3.44 5.98 4.12
N THR A 82 4.47 6.79 4.42
CA THR A 82 5.39 7.32 3.43
C THR A 82 6.52 6.33 3.16
N GLY A 83 7.12 6.41 1.97
CA GLY A 83 8.22 5.55 1.57
C GLY A 83 8.00 4.91 0.20
N GLU A 84 9.11 4.65 -0.48
CA GLU A 84 9.13 3.92 -1.74
C GLU A 84 9.06 2.41 -1.49
N GLY A 85 8.67 1.66 -2.53
CA GLY A 85 8.60 0.20 -2.49
C GLY A 85 7.18 -0.36 -2.39
N THR A 86 7.10 -1.68 -2.32
CA THR A 86 5.84 -2.42 -2.26
C THR A 86 5.17 -2.20 -0.91
N LEU A 87 3.90 -1.80 -0.92
CA LEU A 87 3.04 -1.78 0.25
C LEU A 87 2.55 -3.19 0.55
N LEU A 88 2.77 -3.65 1.77
CA LEU A 88 2.21 -4.87 2.33
C LEU A 88 1.27 -4.49 3.47
N VAL A 89 0.00 -4.90 3.38
CA VAL A 89 -0.99 -4.71 4.44
C VAL A 89 -1.34 -6.06 5.01
N THR A 90 -1.04 -6.25 6.30
CA THR A 90 -1.38 -7.47 7.05
C THR A 90 -2.34 -7.13 8.16
N MET A 91 -3.28 -8.03 8.43
CA MET A 91 -4.20 -7.92 9.54
C MET A 91 -4.03 -9.14 10.44
N GLN A 92 -3.74 -8.90 11.71
CA GLN A 92 -3.70 -9.91 12.76
C GLN A 92 -4.88 -9.69 13.70
N ILE A 93 -5.58 -10.77 14.04
CA ILE A 93 -6.67 -10.80 15.03
C ILE A 93 -6.25 -11.73 16.16
N THR A 94 -6.35 -11.24 17.39
CA THR A 94 -6.01 -12.00 18.60
C THR A 94 -7.15 -11.88 19.61
N ALA A 95 -7.64 -12.99 20.13
CA ALA A 95 -8.57 -12.94 21.26
C ALA A 95 -7.87 -12.46 22.52
N MET A 96 -8.58 -11.68 23.33
CA MET A 96 -8.13 -11.18 24.62
C MET A 96 -9.00 -11.74 25.73
N SER A 97 -8.39 -12.03 26.87
CA SER A 97 -9.06 -12.29 28.14
C SER A 97 -8.66 -11.19 29.11
N GLU A 98 -9.62 -10.36 29.50
CA GLU A 98 -9.36 -9.08 30.17
C GLU A 98 -8.42 -8.25 29.29
N ASP A 99 -7.19 -8.01 29.75
CA ASP A 99 -6.14 -7.26 29.05
C ASP A 99 -4.96 -8.12 28.58
N ARG A 100 -5.13 -9.45 28.52
CA ARG A 100 -4.07 -10.38 28.12
C ARG A 100 -4.45 -11.13 26.85
N PRO A 101 -3.51 -11.35 25.93
CA PRO A 101 -3.73 -12.26 24.81
C PRO A 101 -4.15 -13.64 25.32
N TYR A 102 -5.20 -14.17 24.73
CA TYR A 102 -5.63 -15.53 25.00
C TYR A 102 -4.58 -16.48 24.41
N CYS A 103 -3.81 -17.17 25.24
CA CYS A 103 -2.64 -17.96 24.82
C CYS A 103 -2.94 -19.21 23.96
N ASN A 104 -4.19 -19.37 23.49
CA ASN A 104 -4.57 -20.46 22.59
C ASN A 104 -4.52 -19.99 21.14
N ARG A 105 -3.63 -20.61 20.36
CA ARG A 105 -3.40 -20.30 18.94
C ARG A 105 -4.64 -20.45 18.05
N GLN A 106 -5.67 -21.19 18.48
CA GLN A 106 -6.92 -21.28 17.73
C GLN A 106 -7.69 -19.95 17.65
N TYR A 107 -7.37 -18.98 18.52
CA TYR A 107 -7.94 -17.64 18.53
C TYR A 107 -6.95 -16.56 18.09
N LEU A 108 -5.91 -16.98 17.37
CA LEU A 108 -4.98 -16.11 16.67
C LEU A 108 -5.11 -16.37 15.18
N ALA A 109 -5.36 -15.33 14.40
CA ALA A 109 -5.36 -15.38 12.96
C ALA A 109 -4.55 -14.21 12.40
N ALA A 110 -3.89 -14.41 11.27
CA ALA A 110 -3.26 -13.34 10.52
C ALA A 110 -3.43 -13.61 9.03
N ASP A 111 -3.63 -12.55 8.25
CA ASP A 111 -3.77 -12.63 6.80
C ASP A 111 -3.12 -11.42 6.10
N ILE A 112 -2.72 -11.61 4.84
CA ILE A 112 -2.27 -10.54 3.96
C ILE A 112 -3.51 -10.02 3.22
N ILE A 113 -3.90 -8.79 3.50
CA ILE A 113 -5.10 -8.19 2.91
C ILE A 113 -4.79 -7.59 1.54
N ALA A 114 -3.63 -6.95 1.41
CA ALA A 114 -3.24 -6.31 0.17
C ALA A 114 -1.73 -6.31 -0.02
N VAL A 115 -1.32 -6.41 -1.29
CA VAL A 115 0.04 -6.19 -1.76
C VAL A 115 -0.05 -5.21 -2.92
N VAL A 116 0.46 -3.99 -2.73
CA VAL A 116 0.45 -2.95 -3.76
C VAL A 116 1.88 -2.70 -4.20
N PRO A 117 2.26 -3.04 -5.44
CA PRO A 117 3.58 -2.72 -5.98
C PRO A 117 3.90 -1.22 -5.84
N PRO A 118 5.19 -0.81 -5.82
CA PRO A 118 5.51 0.59 -5.93
C PRO A 118 4.82 1.16 -7.18
N GLY A 119 4.05 2.22 -7.00
CA GLY A 119 3.45 2.91 -8.13
C GLY A 119 4.59 3.35 -9.05
N VAL A 120 4.46 3.10 -10.35
CA VAL A 120 5.34 3.75 -11.32
C VAL A 120 4.99 5.23 -11.21
N GLN A 121 5.76 5.98 -10.42
CA GLN A 121 5.72 7.42 -10.53
C GLN A 121 6.14 7.68 -11.97
N ASN A 122 5.17 8.02 -12.82
CA ASN A 122 5.45 8.67 -14.08
C ASN A 122 6.18 9.96 -13.70
N LYS A 123 7.51 9.88 -13.60
CA LYS A 123 8.37 11.05 -13.60
C LYS A 123 8.12 11.66 -14.96
N VAL A 124 7.15 12.56 -15.03
CA VAL A 124 6.98 13.48 -16.14
C VAL A 124 8.32 14.20 -16.19
N HIS A 125 9.19 13.73 -17.07
CA HIS A 125 10.34 14.51 -17.47
C HIS A 125 9.73 15.68 -18.20
N ASN A 126 9.55 16.79 -17.49
CA ASN A 126 9.48 18.08 -18.16
C ASN A 126 10.83 18.20 -18.86
N ILE A 127 10.88 17.74 -20.11
CA ILE A 127 11.92 18.12 -21.04
C ILE A 127 11.68 19.61 -21.24
N THR A 128 12.25 20.41 -20.33
CA THR A 128 12.47 21.82 -20.58
C THR A 128 13.49 21.84 -21.70
N HIS A 129 12.99 21.88 -22.95
CA HIS A 129 13.83 22.25 -24.07
C HIS A 129 14.50 23.58 -23.69
N PRO A 130 15.84 23.67 -23.58
CA PRO A 130 16.47 24.96 -23.43
C PRO A 130 16.00 25.80 -24.61
N ALA A 131 15.44 26.97 -24.31
CA ALA A 131 15.04 27.93 -25.32
C ALA A 131 16.20 28.09 -26.30
N ALA A 132 15.91 27.91 -27.59
CA ALA A 132 16.89 28.14 -28.64
C ALA A 132 17.52 29.52 -28.41
N PRO A 133 18.86 29.64 -28.38
CA PRO A 133 19.47 30.95 -28.27
C PRO A 133 19.00 31.78 -29.46
N THR A 134 18.27 32.87 -29.17
CA THR A 134 17.95 33.90 -30.15
C THR A 134 19.28 34.40 -30.71
N ILE A 135 19.63 33.96 -31.93
CA ILE A 135 20.76 34.50 -32.66
C ILE A 135 20.40 35.94 -32.99
N GLN A 136 21.06 36.89 -32.33
CA GLN A 136 21.01 38.30 -32.73
C GLN A 136 21.71 38.41 -34.09
N HIS A 137 20.91 38.66 -35.13
CA HIS A 137 21.39 38.91 -36.47
C HIS A 137 22.16 40.24 -36.50
N LEU A 138 23.48 40.18 -36.34
CA LEU A 138 24.40 41.26 -36.70
C LEU A 138 24.49 41.32 -38.23
N SER A 139 23.76 42.28 -38.80
CA SER A 139 23.85 42.65 -40.21
C SER A 139 25.19 43.35 -40.48
N VAL A 140 26.19 42.62 -40.95
CA VAL A 140 27.37 43.19 -41.62
C VAL A 140 27.74 42.29 -42.79
N GLY A 141 27.88 42.89 -43.97
CA GLY A 141 27.82 42.22 -45.26
C GLY A 141 29.06 41.47 -45.72
N GLY A 142 28.86 40.68 -46.76
CA GLY A 142 29.85 40.41 -47.80
C GLY A 142 30.53 39.03 -47.78
N GLY A 143 30.07 38.14 -48.68
CA GLY A 143 30.93 37.26 -49.48
C GLY A 143 31.22 35.83 -48.98
N TYR A 144 30.77 34.84 -49.77
CA TYR A 144 31.32 33.48 -50.01
C TYR A 144 31.43 32.50 -48.79
N THR A 145 31.09 31.20 -48.79
CA THR A 145 30.75 30.10 -49.74
C THR A 145 29.95 29.02 -48.95
N PRO A 146 29.23 28.07 -49.59
CA PRO A 146 28.50 27.03 -48.87
C PRO A 146 29.38 25.85 -48.46
N ILE A 147 29.48 25.59 -47.15
CA ILE A 147 30.08 24.36 -46.59
C ILE A 147 29.02 23.24 -46.64
N ARG A 148 29.35 22.15 -47.35
CA ARG A 148 28.58 20.90 -47.35
C ARG A 148 28.70 20.24 -45.97
N GLN A 149 27.57 20.01 -45.29
CA GLN A 149 27.53 19.23 -44.06
C GLN A 149 27.45 17.73 -44.40
N LEU A 150 28.45 16.98 -43.94
CA LEU A 150 28.54 15.53 -44.04
C LEU A 150 27.57 14.93 -43.01
N VAL A 151 26.56 14.19 -43.46
CA VAL A 151 25.70 13.39 -42.58
C VAL A 151 26.38 12.05 -42.36
N VAL A 152 26.82 11.78 -41.12
CA VAL A 152 27.24 10.44 -40.69
C VAL A 152 26.11 9.90 -39.83
N GLN A 153 25.36 8.94 -40.36
CA GLN A 153 24.52 8.04 -39.55
C GLN A 153 25.42 6.94 -39.00
N ARG A 154 25.34 6.70 -37.68
CA ARG A 154 25.89 5.50 -37.04
C ARG A 154 24.72 4.57 -36.77
N GLU A 155 24.84 3.35 -37.27
CA GLU A 155 24.10 2.17 -36.80
C GLU A 155 24.63 1.72 -35.42
#